data_AF-A0A0R2JYZ7-F1
#
_entry.id   AF-A0A0R2JYZ7-F1
#
_cell.length_a   1.000
_cell.length_b   1.000
_cell.length_c   1.000
_cell.angle_alpha   90.00
_cell.angle_beta   90.00
_cell.angle_gamma   90.00
#
_symmetry.space_group_name_H-M   'P 1'
#
loop_
_entity.id
_entity.type
_entity.pdbx_description
1 polymer ?
#
loop_
_entity_poly.entity_id
_entity_poly.type
_entity_poly.pdbx_seq_one_letter_code
_entity_poly.pdbx_strand_id
1 'polypeptide(L)'
;MKKMKKKVYWLIPFLILGLFLTGCSRNKVYGTVVVSSNNYNQIQTNKKYVNQLLKALEKFDSEKPKTAENIYSAVDKLDKEASKNMNSQDKKALRDVLIDNNKSIKNIIKNAYQNHYGFDDDLSGSISTEFYKAIHLTVKPITKQTANRKKIYNEFIKETKAQQKLNNVGNTQ
;
A
#
# COMPACT_ATOMS: atom_id res chain seq x y z
N MET A 1 -20.91 -21.39 64.18
CA MET A 1 -19.78 -20.43 64.29
C MET A 1 -18.68 -20.83 63.30
N LYS A 2 -18.22 -19.87 62.47
CA LYS A 2 -16.96 -19.82 61.66
C LYS A 2 -16.59 -21.04 60.79
N LYS A 3 -16.76 -20.95 59.45
CA LYS A 3 -15.77 -20.47 58.44
C LYS A 3 -14.41 -21.21 58.52
N MET A 4 -14.03 -21.93 57.46
CA MET A 4 -13.00 -21.46 56.50
C MET A 4 -12.78 -22.43 55.32
N LYS A 5 -12.99 -21.88 54.12
CA LYS A 5 -12.64 -22.43 52.81
C LYS A 5 -11.13 -22.72 52.76
N LYS A 6 -10.73 -23.96 52.47
CA LYS A 6 -9.32 -24.29 52.20
C LYS A 6 -8.93 -23.64 50.86
N LYS A 7 -8.00 -22.70 50.95
CA LYS A 7 -7.56 -21.81 49.90
C LYS A 7 -6.77 -22.58 48.84
N VAL A 8 -7.29 -22.63 47.61
CA VAL A 8 -6.53 -22.91 46.40
C VAL A 8 -5.69 -21.68 46.12
N TYR A 9 -4.43 -21.66 46.56
CA TYR A 9 -3.53 -20.51 46.40
C TYR A 9 -2.10 -20.97 46.05
N TRP A 10 -1.97 -21.90 45.11
CA TRP A 10 -0.66 -22.39 44.69
C TRP A 10 -0.49 -22.64 43.19
N LEU A 11 -1.30 -21.98 42.35
CA LEU A 11 -1.17 -22.05 40.88
C LEU A 11 -1.06 -20.69 40.18
N ILE A 12 -0.86 -19.62 40.94
CA ILE A 12 -0.77 -18.25 40.39
C ILE A 12 0.67 -17.87 39.94
N PRO A 13 1.79 -18.35 40.54
CA PRO A 13 3.11 -17.89 40.09
C PRO A 13 3.53 -18.45 38.72
N PHE A 14 3.02 -19.62 38.32
CA PHE A 14 3.38 -20.25 37.05
C PHE A 14 2.58 -19.73 35.84
N LEU A 15 1.41 -19.12 36.07
CA LEU A 15 0.59 -18.57 34.98
C LEU A 15 1.13 -17.23 34.46
N ILE A 16 1.94 -16.53 35.25
CA ILE A 16 2.46 -15.19 34.90
C ILE A 16 3.77 -15.28 34.09
N LEU A 17 4.57 -16.34 34.26
CA LEU A 17 5.81 -16.53 33.49
C LEU A 17 5.58 -17.03 32.05
N GLY A 18 4.45 -17.68 31.76
CA GLY A 18 4.11 -18.17 30.41
C GLY A 18 3.63 -17.09 29.44
N LEU A 19 3.24 -15.91 29.94
CA LEU A 19 2.65 -14.83 29.14
C LEU A 19 3.68 -13.91 28.46
N PHE A 20 4.98 -14.08 28.74
CA PHE A 20 6.04 -13.25 28.13
C PHE A 20 6.75 -13.89 26.92
N LEU A 21 6.41 -15.13 26.53
CA LEU A 21 7.10 -15.84 25.44
C LEU A 21 6.35 -15.88 24.11
N THR A 22 5.17 -15.26 24.00
CA THR A 22 4.36 -15.26 22.76
C THR A 22 4.35 -13.89 22.08
N GLY A 23 5.54 -13.33 21.81
CA GLY A 23 5.59 -12.00 21.20
C GLY A 23 6.92 -11.51 20.65
N CYS A 24 7.88 -12.39 20.36
CA CYS A 24 9.10 -11.99 19.64
C CYS A 24 8.80 -11.73 18.16
N SER A 25 7.96 -10.74 17.85
CA SER A 25 7.91 -10.17 16.50
C SER A 25 9.23 -9.41 16.29
N ARG A 26 10.26 -10.11 15.81
CA ARG A 26 11.57 -9.51 15.55
C ARG A 26 11.39 -8.36 14.56
N ASN A 27 11.76 -7.16 14.98
CA ASN A 27 11.80 -6.00 14.07
C ASN A 27 12.62 -6.35 12.83
N LYS A 28 12.18 -5.88 11.67
CA LYS A 28 12.81 -6.10 10.37
C LYS A 28 13.37 -4.79 9.85
N VAL A 29 14.29 -4.86 8.90
CA VAL A 29 14.85 -3.67 8.24
C VAL A 29 14.26 -3.54 6.84
N TYR A 30 13.84 -2.33 6.47
CA TYR A 30 13.43 -1.97 5.12
C TYR A 30 13.95 -0.58 4.77
N GLY A 31 14.67 -0.44 3.65
CA GLY A 31 15.27 0.83 3.26
C GLY A 31 16.15 1.44 4.36
N THR A 32 16.97 0.64 5.04
CA THR A 32 17.78 1.03 6.22
C THR A 32 16.99 1.46 7.47
N VAL A 33 15.66 1.31 7.48
CA VAL A 33 14.79 1.65 8.62
C VAL A 33 14.36 0.39 9.33
N VAL A 34 14.52 0.36 10.66
CA VAL A 34 13.96 -0.69 11.51
C VAL A 34 12.45 -0.48 11.64
N VAL A 35 11.66 -1.49 11.27
CA VAL A 35 10.19 -1.49 11.30
C VAL A 35 9.69 -2.73 12.06
N SER A 36 8.50 -2.64 12.65
CA SER A 36 7.85 -3.80 13.25
C SER A 36 7.54 -4.87 12.20
N SER A 37 7.39 -6.13 12.61
CA SER A 37 6.98 -7.21 11.69
C SER A 37 5.67 -6.91 10.96
N ASN A 38 4.70 -6.29 11.66
CA ASN A 38 3.42 -5.91 11.06
C ASN A 38 3.61 -4.86 9.96
N ASN A 39 4.41 -3.82 10.23
CA ASN A 39 4.70 -2.77 9.27
C ASN A 39 5.51 -3.28 8.08
N TYR A 40 6.45 -4.19 8.30
CA TYR A 40 7.16 -4.86 7.23
C TYR A 40 6.20 -5.66 6.34
N ASN A 41 5.28 -6.42 6.93
CA ASN A 41 4.28 -7.18 6.18
C ASN A 41 3.36 -6.23 5.38
N GLN A 42 2.96 -5.09 5.96
CA GLN A 42 2.20 -4.07 5.25
C GLN A 42 3.00 -3.50 4.06
N ILE A 43 4.30 -3.24 4.21
CA ILE A 43 5.16 -2.81 3.09
C ILE A 43 5.14 -3.86 1.97
N GLN A 44 5.30 -5.14 2.29
CA GLN A 44 5.29 -6.21 1.27
C GLN A 44 3.92 -6.33 0.59
N THR A 45 2.83 -6.21 1.35
CA THR A 45 1.46 -6.19 0.81
C THR A 45 1.26 -5.01 -0.13
N ASN A 46 1.63 -3.80 0.29
CA ASN A 46 1.56 -2.61 -0.56
C ASN A 46 2.39 -2.80 -1.83
N LYS A 47 3.61 -3.33 -1.73
CA LYS A 47 4.49 -3.61 -2.86
C LYS A 47 3.88 -4.59 -3.85
N LYS A 48 3.18 -5.63 -3.38
CA LYS A 48 2.47 -6.59 -4.22
C LYS A 48 1.39 -5.88 -5.06
N TYR A 49 0.51 -5.11 -4.43
CA TYR A 49 -0.61 -4.46 -5.14
C TYR A 49 -0.16 -3.29 -6.00
N VAL A 50 0.87 -2.55 -5.59
CA VAL A 50 1.51 -1.54 -6.44
C VAL A 50 2.11 -2.18 -7.69
N ASN A 51 2.80 -3.32 -7.57
CA ASN A 51 3.32 -4.03 -8.74
C ASN A 51 2.20 -4.57 -9.65
N GLN A 52 1.04 -4.92 -9.10
CA GLN A 52 -0.12 -5.29 -9.92
C GLN A 52 -0.64 -4.09 -10.70
N LEU A 53 -0.77 -2.92 -10.05
CA LEU A 53 -1.16 -1.68 -10.71
C LEU A 53 -0.17 -1.27 -11.80
N LEU A 54 1.13 -1.24 -11.50
CA LEU A 54 2.17 -0.90 -12.48
C LEU A 54 2.12 -1.83 -13.70
N LYS A 55 1.98 -3.14 -13.50
CA LYS A 55 1.87 -4.11 -14.61
C LYS A 55 0.60 -3.91 -15.44
N ALA A 56 -0.50 -3.48 -14.82
CA ALA A 56 -1.74 -3.19 -15.54
C ALA A 56 -1.60 -1.90 -16.37
N LEU A 57 -0.94 -0.88 -15.80
CA LEU A 57 -0.62 0.38 -16.48
C LEU A 57 0.33 0.19 -17.66
N GLU A 58 1.38 -0.62 -17.53
CA GLU A 58 2.32 -0.96 -18.63
C GLU A 58 1.60 -1.61 -19.84
N LYS A 59 0.51 -2.33 -19.58
CA LYS A 59 -0.29 -3.06 -20.57
C LYS A 59 -1.57 -2.33 -20.97
N PHE A 60 -1.71 -1.06 -20.55
CA PHE A 60 -2.90 -0.30 -20.87
C PHE A 60 -2.97 -0.05 -22.38
N ASP A 61 -4.16 -0.21 -22.95
CA ASP A 61 -4.42 0.04 -24.36
C ASP A 61 -5.84 0.61 -24.46
N SER A 62 -5.94 1.86 -24.91
CA SER A 62 -7.20 2.61 -24.98
C SER A 62 -8.21 2.02 -25.97
N GLU A 63 -7.77 1.13 -26.87
CA GLU A 63 -8.64 0.41 -27.80
C GLU A 63 -9.13 -0.93 -27.23
N LYS A 64 -8.53 -1.41 -26.13
CA LYS A 64 -8.85 -2.72 -25.52
C LYS A 64 -9.52 -2.54 -24.15
N PRO A 65 -10.86 -2.66 -24.05
CA PRO A 65 -11.62 -2.40 -22.80
C PRO A 65 -11.10 -3.17 -21.57
N LYS A 66 -10.67 -4.42 -21.80
CA LYS A 66 -10.15 -5.31 -20.75
C LYS A 66 -8.89 -4.76 -20.07
N THR A 67 -8.09 -3.93 -20.74
CA THR A 67 -6.88 -3.36 -20.15
C THR A 67 -7.21 -2.27 -19.12
N ALA A 68 -8.21 -1.43 -19.40
CA ALA A 68 -8.74 -0.44 -18.45
C ALA A 68 -9.36 -1.14 -17.23
N GLU A 69 -10.15 -2.20 -17.43
CA GLU A 69 -10.75 -2.99 -16.34
C GLU A 69 -9.71 -3.61 -15.40
N ASN A 70 -8.59 -4.09 -15.95
CA ASN A 70 -7.49 -4.62 -15.15
C ASN A 70 -6.88 -3.55 -14.25
N ILE A 71 -6.76 -2.31 -14.75
CA ILE A 71 -6.28 -1.18 -13.97
C ILE A 71 -7.29 -0.84 -12.87
N TYR A 72 -8.59 -0.75 -13.18
CA TYR A 72 -9.63 -0.50 -12.18
C TYR A 72 -9.61 -1.54 -11.06
N SER A 73 -9.50 -2.82 -11.41
CA SER A 73 -9.38 -3.90 -10.42
C SER A 73 -8.11 -3.75 -9.57
N ALA A 74 -6.98 -3.39 -10.18
CA ALA A 74 -5.73 -3.20 -9.45
C ALA A 74 -5.78 -1.98 -8.52
N VAL A 75 -6.40 -0.88 -8.95
CA VAL A 75 -6.66 0.32 -8.14
C VAL A 75 -7.53 -0.03 -6.93
N ASP A 76 -8.67 -0.70 -7.14
CA ASP A 76 -9.60 -1.04 -6.06
C ASP A 76 -8.95 -2.01 -5.03
N LYS A 77 -8.10 -2.94 -5.50
CA LYS A 77 -7.30 -3.82 -4.61
C LYS A 77 -6.25 -3.04 -3.82
N LEU A 78 -5.55 -2.11 -4.46
CA LEU A 78 -4.56 -1.27 -3.78
C LEU A 78 -5.20 -0.40 -2.71
N ASP A 79 -6.32 0.29 -3.03
CA ASP A 79 -7.09 1.09 -2.07
C ASP A 79 -7.49 0.24 -0.86
N LYS A 80 -8.13 -0.92 -1.10
CA LYS A 80 -8.58 -1.83 -0.04
C LYS A 80 -7.46 -2.30 0.88
N GLU A 81 -6.30 -2.62 0.32
CA GLU A 81 -5.23 -3.30 1.08
C GLU A 81 -4.26 -2.32 1.73
N ALA A 82 -3.96 -1.18 1.08
CA ALA A 82 -3.13 -0.15 1.66
C ALA A 82 -3.87 0.66 2.74
N SER A 83 -5.19 0.82 2.62
CA SER A 83 -6.00 1.58 3.57
C SER A 83 -6.17 0.92 4.94
N LYS A 84 -5.94 -0.40 5.09
CA LYS A 84 -6.26 -1.17 6.31
C LYS A 84 -5.77 -0.53 7.60
N ASN A 85 -4.53 -0.03 7.60
CA ASN A 85 -3.87 0.55 8.77
C ASN A 85 -3.84 2.09 8.77
N MET A 86 -4.60 2.73 7.89
CA MET A 86 -4.70 4.19 7.79
C MET A 86 -5.82 4.74 8.68
N ASN A 87 -5.64 5.96 9.18
CA ASN A 87 -6.73 6.74 9.76
C ASN A 87 -7.71 7.20 8.66
N SER A 88 -8.92 7.62 9.04
CA SER A 88 -9.97 7.99 8.07
C SER A 88 -9.56 9.10 7.09
N GLN A 89 -8.75 10.06 7.53
CA GLN A 89 -8.27 11.15 6.67
C GLN A 89 -7.30 10.61 5.60
N ASP A 90 -6.35 9.77 5.98
CA ASP A 90 -5.37 9.17 5.06
C ASP A 90 -6.05 8.18 4.12
N LYS A 91 -7.06 7.44 4.59
CA LYS A 91 -7.91 6.59 3.74
C LYS A 91 -8.60 7.40 2.67
N LYS A 92 -9.24 8.51 3.05
CA LYS A 92 -9.90 9.40 2.09
C LYS A 92 -8.88 9.98 1.10
N ALA A 93 -7.74 10.45 1.58
CA ALA A 93 -6.70 10.99 0.70
C ALA A 93 -6.17 9.96 -0.30
N LEU A 94 -5.98 8.70 0.13
CA LEU A 94 -5.57 7.61 -0.75
C LEU A 94 -6.65 7.33 -1.80
N ARG A 95 -7.91 7.26 -1.36
CA ARG A 95 -9.04 7.03 -2.22
C ARG A 95 -9.24 8.16 -3.23
N ASP A 96 -9.01 9.41 -2.83
CA ASP A 96 -9.09 10.57 -3.72
C ASP A 96 -8.08 10.44 -4.87
N VAL A 97 -6.81 10.12 -4.59
CA VAL A 97 -5.78 9.98 -5.64
C VAL A 97 -5.95 8.73 -6.51
N LEU A 98 -6.54 7.67 -5.96
CA LEU A 98 -6.75 6.41 -6.67
C LEU A 98 -8.06 6.37 -7.47
N ILE A 99 -9.15 6.88 -6.90
CA ILE A 99 -10.54 6.64 -7.36
C ILE A 99 -11.31 7.94 -7.55
N ASP A 100 -11.48 8.75 -6.50
CA ASP A 100 -12.60 9.69 -6.43
C ASP A 100 -12.31 11.07 -7.07
N ASN A 101 -11.06 11.54 -7.04
CA ASN A 101 -10.71 12.85 -7.61
C ASN A 101 -10.81 12.85 -9.15
N ASN A 102 -11.11 13.99 -9.78
CA ASN A 102 -11.15 14.11 -11.24
C ASN A 102 -9.82 13.75 -11.91
N LYS A 103 -8.71 13.96 -11.21
CA LYS A 103 -7.36 13.59 -11.62
C LYS A 103 -6.95 12.21 -11.12
N SER A 104 -7.82 11.45 -10.45
CA SER A 104 -7.45 10.13 -9.92
C SER A 104 -6.95 9.19 -11.01
N ILE A 105 -6.14 8.19 -10.65
CA ILE A 105 -5.66 7.19 -11.61
C ILE A 105 -6.85 6.56 -12.38
N LYS A 106 -7.94 6.22 -11.67
CA LYS A 106 -9.14 5.64 -12.30
C LYS A 106 -9.77 6.59 -13.32
N ASN A 107 -9.88 7.88 -13.01
CA ASN A 107 -10.49 8.86 -13.91
C ASN A 107 -9.57 9.26 -15.07
N ILE A 108 -8.25 9.31 -14.87
CA ILE A 108 -7.29 9.50 -15.97
C ILE A 108 -7.42 8.36 -16.99
N ILE A 109 -7.43 7.11 -16.52
CA ILE A 109 -7.58 5.94 -17.39
C ILE A 109 -8.95 5.91 -18.08
N LYS A 110 -10.02 6.27 -17.35
CA LYS A 110 -11.35 6.38 -17.91
C LYS A 110 -11.40 7.39 -19.06
N ASN A 111 -10.82 8.57 -18.86
CA ASN A 111 -10.77 9.61 -19.89
C ASN A 111 -9.93 9.18 -21.08
N ALA A 112 -8.77 8.56 -20.85
CA ALA A 112 -7.92 8.04 -21.93
C ALA A 112 -8.62 6.98 -22.78
N TYR A 113 -9.33 6.05 -22.12
CA TYR A 113 -10.14 5.03 -22.78
C TYR A 113 -11.32 5.63 -23.57
N GLN A 114 -12.09 6.54 -22.96
CA GLN A 114 -13.28 7.12 -23.58
C GLN A 114 -13.00 8.00 -24.80
N ASN A 115 -11.84 8.67 -24.82
CA ASN A 115 -11.45 9.57 -25.90
C ASN A 115 -10.47 8.93 -26.89
N HIS A 116 -10.16 7.63 -26.72
CA HIS A 116 -9.15 6.92 -27.52
C HIS A 116 -7.84 7.71 -27.63
N TYR A 117 -7.42 8.37 -26.54
CA TYR A 117 -6.16 9.11 -26.57
C TYR A 117 -5.02 8.14 -26.81
N GLY A 118 -4.16 8.50 -27.77
CA GLY A 118 -2.85 7.89 -27.94
C GLY A 118 -1.99 8.13 -26.70
N PHE A 119 -1.01 7.28 -26.47
CA PHE A 119 -0.08 7.43 -25.36
C PHE A 119 0.89 8.57 -25.64
N ASP A 120 0.64 9.73 -25.04
CA ASP A 120 1.57 10.86 -25.02
C ASP A 120 2.25 11.01 -23.65
N ASP A 121 3.26 11.88 -23.61
CA ASP A 121 3.98 12.22 -22.37
C ASP A 121 3.05 12.82 -21.30
N ASP A 122 1.92 13.41 -21.71
CA ASP A 122 0.94 14.04 -20.81
C ASP A 122 0.14 12.99 -20.01
N LEU A 123 -0.25 11.88 -20.63
CA LEU A 123 -0.93 10.77 -19.96
C LEU A 123 0.00 10.09 -18.94
N SER A 124 1.22 9.75 -19.37
CA SER A 124 2.20 9.09 -18.49
C SER A 124 2.61 10.00 -17.31
N GLY A 125 2.77 11.30 -17.56
CA GLY A 125 3.07 12.31 -16.54
C GLY A 125 1.92 12.48 -15.52
N SER A 126 0.68 12.52 -16.00
CA SER A 126 -0.51 12.63 -15.15
C SER A 126 -0.67 11.43 -14.23
N ILE A 127 -0.54 10.21 -14.77
CA ILE A 127 -0.61 8.97 -13.99
C ILE A 127 0.55 8.90 -12.98
N SER A 128 1.76 9.25 -13.41
CA SER A 128 2.95 9.25 -12.54
C SER A 128 2.77 10.15 -11.33
N THR A 129 2.23 11.35 -11.54
CA THR A 129 1.99 12.34 -10.48
C THR A 129 1.09 11.77 -9.38
N GLU A 130 -0.07 11.19 -9.75
CA GLU A 130 -0.98 10.62 -8.76
C GLU A 130 -0.46 9.30 -8.17
N PHE A 131 0.25 8.51 -8.96
CA PHE A 131 0.89 7.30 -8.46
C PHE A 131 1.87 7.61 -7.33
N TYR A 132 2.77 8.58 -7.50
CA TYR A 132 3.74 8.93 -6.44
C TYR A 132 3.06 9.49 -5.19
N LYS A 133 1.97 10.27 -5.34
CA LYS A 133 1.14 10.68 -4.20
C LYS A 133 0.54 9.48 -3.47
N ALA A 134 0.01 8.50 -4.20
CA ALA A 134 -0.52 7.27 -3.61
C ALA A 134 0.57 6.51 -2.83
N ILE A 135 1.78 6.35 -3.37
CA ILE A 135 2.88 5.69 -2.66
C ILE A 135 3.24 6.44 -1.37
N HIS A 136 3.34 7.77 -1.42
CA HIS A 136 3.58 8.58 -0.21
C HIS A 136 2.53 8.33 0.88
N LEU A 137 1.25 8.24 0.50
CA LEU A 137 0.15 7.92 1.42
C LEU A 137 0.28 6.50 1.97
N THR A 138 0.62 5.50 1.15
CA THR A 138 0.81 4.10 1.60
C THR A 138 1.96 3.92 2.59
N VAL A 139 2.98 4.77 2.55
CA VAL A 139 4.14 4.73 3.45
C VAL A 139 3.88 5.51 4.75
N LYS A 140 2.95 6.47 4.76
CA LYS A 140 2.62 7.30 5.92
C LYS A 140 2.30 6.52 7.21
N PRO A 141 1.47 5.46 7.21
CA PRO A 141 1.16 4.72 8.44
C PRO A 141 2.32 3.86 8.98
N ILE A 142 3.38 3.65 8.18
CA ILE A 142 4.50 2.78 8.56
C ILE A 142 5.37 3.39 9.65
N THR A 143 5.56 4.71 9.63
CA THR A 143 6.37 5.42 10.63
C THR A 143 5.99 6.89 10.69
N LYS A 144 6.00 7.46 11.90
CA LYS A 144 5.75 8.89 12.13
C LYS A 144 6.92 9.78 11.70
N GLN A 145 8.14 9.22 11.65
CA GLN A 145 9.34 10.00 11.33
C GLN A 145 9.47 10.25 9.83
N THR A 146 9.49 11.53 9.43
CA THR A 146 9.56 11.95 8.02
C THR A 146 10.82 11.44 7.30
N ALA A 147 11.98 11.47 7.96
CA ALA A 147 13.23 10.93 7.40
C ALA A 147 13.12 9.43 7.07
N ASN A 148 12.51 8.65 7.95
CA ASN A 148 12.30 7.22 7.73
C ASN A 148 11.26 6.96 6.64
N ARG A 149 10.18 7.76 6.57
CA ARG A 149 9.21 7.68 5.45
C ARG A 149 9.90 7.91 4.11
N LYS A 150 10.81 8.89 4.00
CA LYS A 150 11.57 9.14 2.76
C LYS A 150 12.45 7.95 2.38
N LYS A 151 13.14 7.34 3.34
CA LYS A 151 13.98 6.15 3.10
C LYS A 151 13.16 4.95 2.62
N ILE A 152 12.04 4.67 3.29
CA ILE A 152 11.11 3.59 2.91
C ILE A 152 10.53 3.86 1.52
N TYR A 153 10.08 5.08 1.26
CA TYR A 153 9.57 5.50 -0.04
C TYR A 153 10.61 5.27 -1.15
N ASN A 154 11.84 5.75 -0.98
CA ASN A 154 12.90 5.61 -1.98
C ASN A 154 13.20 4.14 -2.28
N GLU A 155 13.34 3.30 -1.24
CA GLU A 155 13.57 1.86 -1.43
C GLU A 155 12.37 1.20 -2.11
N PHE A 156 11.14 1.61 -1.77
CA PHE A 156 9.92 1.09 -2.38
C PHE A 156 9.84 1.42 -3.87
N ILE A 157 10.13 2.67 -4.26
CA ILE A 157 10.17 3.09 -5.67
C ILE A 157 11.25 2.32 -6.44
N LYS A 158 12.42 2.12 -5.83
CA LYS A 158 13.52 1.34 -6.40
C LYS A 158 13.14 -0.12 -6.63
N GLU A 159 12.63 -0.81 -5.61
CA GLU A 159 12.26 -2.23 -5.68
C GLU A 159 11.09 -2.49 -6.66
N THR A 160 10.15 -1.55 -6.77
CA THR A 160 9.02 -1.67 -7.72
C THR A 160 9.40 -1.32 -9.15
N LYS A 161 10.56 -0.68 -9.35
CA LYS A 161 10.99 -0.06 -10.62
C LYS A 161 9.94 0.93 -11.15
N ALA A 162 9.25 1.64 -10.25
CA ALA A 162 8.06 2.42 -10.61
C ALA A 162 8.33 3.44 -11.72
N GLN A 163 9.44 4.18 -11.65
CA GLN A 163 9.79 5.17 -12.67
C GLN A 163 9.87 4.55 -14.07
N GLN A 164 10.63 3.45 -14.22
CA GLN A 164 10.79 2.77 -15.49
C GLN A 164 9.44 2.29 -16.04
N LYS A 165 8.61 1.68 -15.19
CA LYS A 165 7.32 1.12 -15.60
C LYS A 165 6.29 2.20 -15.95
N LEU A 166 6.31 3.33 -15.25
CA LEU A 166 5.44 4.46 -15.54
C LEU A 166 5.82 5.17 -16.85
N ASN A 167 7.10 5.23 -17.18
CA ASN A 167 7.55 5.70 -18.50
C ASN A 167 7.10 4.78 -19.65
N ASN A 168 6.71 3.54 -19.34
CA ASN A 168 6.25 2.54 -20.30
C ASN A 168 4.73 2.32 -20.27
N VAL A 169 3.96 3.21 -19.62
CA VAL A 169 2.49 3.11 -19.61
C VAL A 169 1.99 3.08 -21.05
N GLY A 170 1.31 1.98 -21.41
CA GLY A 170 0.77 1.75 -22.75
C GLY A 170 1.74 1.59 -23.91
N ASN A 171 3.05 1.54 -23.62
CA ASN A 171 4.09 1.33 -24.63
C ASN A 171 4.34 -0.16 -24.93
N THR A 172 3.72 -1.07 -24.18
CA THR A 172 3.83 -2.52 -24.43
C THR A 172 2.64 -2.99 -25.26
N GLN A 173 2.66 -2.70 -26.57
CA GLN A 173 1.72 -3.25 -27.55
C GLN A 173 2.18 -4.61 -28.07
#